data_AF-A0A4S9Y288-F1
#
_entry.id   AF-A0A4S9Y288-F1
#
_cell.length_a   1.000
_cell.length_b   1.000
_cell.length_c   1.000
_cell.angle_alpha   90.00
_cell.angle_beta   90.00
_cell.angle_gamma   90.00
#
_symmetry.space_group_name_H-M   'P 1'
#
loop_
_entity.id
_entity.type
_entity.pdbx_description
1 polymer ?
#
loop_
_entity_poly.entity_id
_entity_poly.type
_entity_poly.pdbx_seq_one_letter_code
_entity_poly.pdbx_strand_id
1 'polypeptide(L)'
;MWIASAYHSTACPHQQTPNKMAKVPRNFRLLEELEKGEKGLGAGMAKPMVTNAVVEACSYGLDDGDDLLMTNWNGTILGPPHSVHENRIYSLKIRCGENYPDTPPEVTFISKVNLPCVDQRNGKVDLSKLPSLSQWKRDFTMETILIEIRRFMAAPAHKKLPQPPEGTNF
;
A
#
# COMPACT_ATOMS: atom_id res chain seq x y z
N MET A 1 -43.90 30.30 55.22
CA MET A 1 -44.31 29.53 54.02
C MET A 1 -43.27 29.81 52.94
N TRP A 2 -42.45 28.79 52.65
CA TRP A 2 -41.52 28.57 51.53
C TRP A 2 -40.56 29.67 51.05
N ILE A 3 -39.28 29.34 51.24
CA ILE A 3 -38.06 29.93 50.70
C ILE A 3 -37.91 29.45 49.24
N ALA A 4 -37.48 30.30 48.31
CA ALA A 4 -37.02 29.86 46.99
C ALA A 4 -35.81 30.69 46.52
N SER A 5 -34.62 30.12 46.72
CA SER A 5 -33.38 30.50 46.04
C SER A 5 -33.52 30.29 44.54
N ALA A 6 -33.27 31.33 43.74
CA ALA A 6 -32.96 31.18 42.33
C ALA A 6 -31.44 31.04 42.16
N TYR A 7 -30.98 29.80 42.07
CA TYR A 7 -29.65 29.47 41.55
C TYR A 7 -29.60 29.89 40.08
N HIS A 8 -28.87 30.96 39.76
CA HIS A 8 -28.41 31.20 38.40
C HIS A 8 -27.24 30.24 38.11
N SER A 9 -27.58 29.10 37.50
CA SER A 9 -26.62 28.18 36.92
C SER A 9 -26.04 28.80 35.66
N THR A 10 -24.86 29.40 35.75
CA THR A 10 -24.06 29.73 34.57
C THR A 10 -23.51 28.43 34.00
N ALA A 11 -24.19 27.88 33.00
CA ALA A 11 -23.74 26.74 32.25
C ALA A 11 -22.37 27.04 31.61
N CYS A 12 -21.35 26.24 31.93
CA CYS A 12 -20.06 26.25 31.24
C CYS A 12 -20.28 25.99 29.75
N PRO A 13 -19.70 26.78 28.83
CA PRO A 13 -19.72 26.42 27.42
C PRO A 13 -18.90 25.15 27.25
N HIS A 14 -19.57 24.03 27.00
CA HIS A 14 -18.94 22.85 26.44
C HIS A 14 -18.33 23.25 25.09
N GLN A 15 -17.04 23.59 25.10
CA GLN A 15 -16.22 23.57 23.90
C GLN A 15 -16.24 22.13 23.37
N GLN A 16 -17.11 21.90 22.38
CA GLN A 16 -16.97 20.76 21.48
C GLN A 16 -15.62 20.92 20.80
N THR A 17 -14.62 20.21 21.32
CA THR A 17 -13.37 20.01 20.60
C THR A 17 -13.71 19.29 19.31
N PRO A 18 -13.26 19.78 18.13
CA PRO A 18 -13.50 19.07 16.89
C PRO A 18 -12.85 17.70 17.03
N ASN A 19 -13.64 16.67 16.71
CA ASN A 19 -13.30 15.26 16.82
C ASN A 19 -12.02 15.00 16.02
N LYS A 20 -10.85 15.15 16.66
CA LYS A 20 -9.56 14.79 16.07
C LYS A 20 -9.60 13.28 15.92
N MET A 21 -9.95 12.80 14.73
CA MET A 21 -9.85 11.39 14.39
C MET A 21 -8.48 10.89 14.86
N ALA A 22 -8.47 9.89 15.75
CA ALA A 22 -7.25 9.34 16.29
C ALA A 22 -6.41 8.78 15.14
N LYS A 23 -5.15 9.22 15.05
CA LYS A 23 -4.22 8.76 14.02
C LYS A 23 -3.58 7.46 14.49
N VAL A 24 -3.83 6.37 13.75
CA VAL A 24 -3.20 5.06 14.04
C VAL A 24 -1.67 5.20 13.97
N PRO A 25 -0.90 4.79 14.98
CA PRO A 25 0.56 4.86 14.92
C PRO A 25 1.15 3.93 13.85
N ARG A 26 2.36 4.25 13.37
CA ARG A 26 3.08 3.47 12.33
C ARG A 26 3.08 1.96 12.60
N ASN A 27 3.47 1.55 13.80
CA ASN A 27 3.65 0.12 14.09
C ASN A 27 2.31 -0.63 14.08
N PHE A 28 1.22 -0.04 14.58
CA PHE A 28 -0.10 -0.63 14.48
C PHE A 28 -0.57 -0.75 13.03
N ARG A 29 -0.31 0.28 12.21
CA ARG A 29 -0.59 0.22 10.78
C ARG A 29 0.17 -0.93 10.09
N LEU A 30 1.44 -1.11 10.41
CA LEU A 30 2.26 -2.17 9.83
C LEU A 30 1.84 -3.55 10.31
N LEU A 31 1.42 -3.70 11.56
CA LEU A 31 0.82 -4.94 12.08
C LEU A 31 -0.49 -5.28 11.35
N GLU A 32 -1.38 -4.30 11.14
CA GLU A 32 -2.60 -4.50 10.35
C GLU A 32 -2.28 -4.98 8.93
N GLU A 33 -1.26 -4.40 8.30
CA GLU A 33 -0.82 -4.82 6.97
C GLU A 33 -0.19 -6.21 6.99
N LEU A 34 0.59 -6.56 8.02
CA LEU A 34 1.19 -7.89 8.21
C LEU A 34 0.11 -8.96 8.33
N GLU A 35 -0.84 -8.78 9.25
CA GLU A 35 -1.95 -9.72 9.44
C GLU A 35 -2.75 -9.94 8.15
N LYS A 36 -2.91 -8.87 7.35
CA LYS A 36 -3.58 -8.96 6.06
C LYS A 36 -2.74 -9.72 5.02
N GLY A 37 -1.43 -9.51 5.00
CA GLY A 37 -0.49 -10.25 4.16
C GLY A 37 -0.52 -11.75 4.42
N GLU A 38 -0.53 -12.15 5.71
CA GLU A 38 -0.57 -13.56 6.14
C GLU A 38 -1.88 -14.27 5.80
N LYS A 39 -3.02 -13.55 5.85
CA LYS A 39 -4.34 -14.08 5.49
C LYS A 39 -4.58 -14.18 3.98
N GLY A 40 -3.67 -13.65 3.17
CA GLY A 40 -3.83 -13.49 1.72
C GLY A 40 -4.69 -12.27 1.36
N LEU A 41 -4.29 -11.53 0.32
CA LEU A 41 -4.85 -10.20 0.01
C LEU A 41 -6.35 -10.20 -0.36
N GLY A 42 -6.96 -11.35 -0.66
CA GLY A 42 -8.37 -11.48 -1.03
C GLY A 42 -9.35 -11.80 0.11
N ALA A 43 -8.89 -12.16 1.32
CA ALA A 43 -9.76 -12.74 2.34
C ALA A 43 -10.62 -11.72 3.14
N GLY A 44 -10.31 -10.41 3.05
CA GLY A 44 -10.90 -9.37 3.89
C GLY A 44 -11.74 -8.30 3.19
N MET A 45 -11.88 -8.34 1.86
CA MET A 45 -12.62 -7.33 1.10
C MET A 45 -13.86 -7.95 0.45
N ALA A 46 -15.02 -7.74 1.09
CA ALA A 46 -16.31 -7.88 0.41
C ALA A 46 -16.44 -6.78 -0.67
N LYS A 47 -15.78 -6.98 -1.81
CA LYS A 47 -15.97 -6.17 -3.02
C LYS A 47 -16.32 -7.07 -4.20
N PRO A 48 -17.15 -6.58 -5.15
CA PRO A 48 -17.83 -7.41 -6.13
C PRO A 48 -16.86 -8.20 -7.03
N MET A 49 -17.30 -9.42 -7.36
CA MET A 49 -16.65 -10.57 -8.02
C MET A 49 -15.73 -10.31 -9.25
N VAL A 50 -15.70 -9.08 -9.79
CA VAL A 50 -14.81 -8.66 -10.89
C VAL A 50 -13.43 -8.18 -10.42
N THR A 51 -13.25 -7.83 -9.13
CA THR A 51 -11.97 -7.30 -8.62
C THR A 51 -11.04 -8.34 -7.97
N ASN A 52 -11.51 -9.56 -7.67
CA ASN A 52 -10.75 -10.52 -6.87
C ASN A 52 -9.46 -11.00 -7.55
N ALA A 53 -9.47 -11.23 -8.87
CA ALA A 53 -8.30 -11.73 -9.61
C ALA A 53 -7.10 -10.75 -9.60
N VAL A 54 -7.33 -9.46 -9.38
CA VAL A 54 -6.23 -8.47 -9.29
C VAL A 54 -5.54 -8.54 -7.93
N VAL A 55 -6.31 -8.79 -6.88
CA VAL A 55 -5.83 -8.79 -5.49
C VAL A 55 -5.13 -10.11 -5.17
N GLU A 56 -5.62 -11.24 -5.69
CA GLU A 56 -4.95 -12.55 -5.56
C GLU A 56 -3.60 -12.64 -6.30
N ALA A 57 -3.37 -11.72 -7.24
CA ALA A 57 -2.15 -11.69 -8.03
C ALA A 57 -1.01 -10.89 -7.39
N CYS A 58 -1.20 -10.37 -6.18
CA CYS A 58 -0.15 -9.69 -5.42
C CYS A 58 -0.03 -10.31 -4.03
N SER A 59 1.17 -10.28 -3.45
CA SER A 59 1.39 -10.65 -2.06
C SER A 59 2.53 -9.82 -1.48
N TYR A 60 2.56 -9.71 -0.15
CA TYR A 60 3.69 -9.12 0.55
C TYR A 60 3.83 -9.72 1.95
N GLY A 61 5.04 -9.66 2.50
CA GLY A 61 5.37 -10.12 3.83
C GLY A 61 6.69 -9.51 4.31
N LEU A 62 7.03 -9.72 5.58
CA LEU A 62 8.31 -9.25 6.11
C LEU A 62 9.47 -9.91 5.36
N ASP A 63 10.53 -9.14 5.16
CA ASP A 63 11.77 -9.66 4.62
C ASP A 63 12.52 -10.52 5.64
N ASP A 64 12.52 -10.05 6.88
CA ASP A 64 13.05 -10.74 8.05
C ASP A 64 11.93 -10.84 9.09
N GLY A 65 11.58 -12.07 9.47
CA GLY A 65 10.54 -12.33 10.47
C GLY A 65 10.87 -11.79 11.86
N ASP A 66 12.16 -11.53 12.12
CA ASP A 66 12.64 -10.98 13.39
C ASP A 66 12.72 -9.43 13.39
N ASP A 67 12.39 -8.76 12.27
CA ASP A 67 12.35 -7.29 12.18
C ASP A 67 11.16 -6.70 12.96
N LEU A 68 11.39 -6.43 14.24
CA LEU A 68 10.43 -5.79 15.14
C LEU A 68 9.95 -4.41 14.68
N LEU A 69 10.76 -3.71 13.87
CA LEU A 69 10.41 -2.39 13.33
C LEU A 69 9.57 -2.49 12.05
N MET A 70 9.43 -3.69 11.48
CA MET A 70 8.68 -3.98 10.26
C MET A 70 9.07 -3.00 9.15
N THR A 71 10.37 -2.82 8.95
CA THR A 71 10.94 -1.82 8.07
C THR A 71 11.06 -2.36 6.66
N ASN A 72 11.51 -3.61 6.51
CA ASN A 72 11.78 -4.22 5.22
C ASN A 72 10.78 -5.33 4.90
N TRP A 73 10.23 -5.26 3.69
CA TRP A 73 9.19 -6.16 3.21
C TRP A 73 9.54 -6.68 1.83
N ASN A 74 9.14 -7.92 1.56
CA ASN A 74 9.15 -8.52 0.23
C ASN A 74 7.75 -8.42 -0.37
N GLY A 75 7.65 -7.88 -1.58
CA GLY A 75 6.44 -7.88 -2.39
C GLY A 75 6.57 -8.80 -3.59
N THR A 76 5.47 -9.43 -4.00
CA THR A 76 5.38 -10.24 -5.21
C THR A 76 4.22 -9.79 -6.07
N ILE A 77 4.43 -9.69 -7.38
CA ILE A 77 3.39 -9.42 -8.37
C ILE A 77 3.41 -10.54 -9.41
N LEU A 78 2.27 -11.21 -9.58
CA LEU A 78 2.01 -12.08 -10.73
C LEU A 78 1.60 -11.22 -11.92
N GLY A 79 2.35 -11.33 -13.01
CA GLY A 79 2.14 -10.49 -14.17
C GLY A 79 0.73 -10.63 -14.76
N PRO A 80 0.13 -9.52 -15.24
CA PRO A 80 -1.23 -9.54 -15.76
C PRO A 80 -1.38 -10.46 -16.98
N PRO A 81 -2.52 -11.18 -17.11
CA PRO A 81 -2.78 -12.03 -18.26
C PRO A 81 -2.91 -11.19 -19.55
N HIS A 82 -2.79 -11.86 -20.70
CA HIS A 82 -2.89 -11.22 -22.03
C HIS A 82 -1.91 -10.05 -22.23
N SER A 83 -0.71 -10.20 -21.67
CA SER A 83 0.37 -9.22 -21.74
C SER A 83 1.72 -9.91 -21.85
N VAL A 84 2.76 -9.15 -22.19
CA VAL A 84 4.17 -9.59 -22.12
C VAL A 84 4.64 -9.97 -20.72
N HIS A 85 3.83 -9.69 -19.70
CA HIS A 85 4.09 -10.03 -18.31
C HIS A 85 3.40 -11.34 -17.88
N GLU A 86 2.53 -11.91 -18.71
CA GLU A 86 1.79 -13.13 -18.40
C GLU A 86 2.74 -14.29 -18.05
N ASN A 87 2.37 -15.08 -17.03
CA ASN A 87 3.17 -16.17 -16.47
C ASN A 87 4.50 -15.78 -15.82
N ARG A 88 4.79 -14.48 -15.64
CA ARG A 88 6.00 -14.02 -14.95
C ARG A 88 5.70 -13.64 -13.50
N ILE A 89 6.67 -13.90 -12.62
CA ILE A 89 6.64 -13.48 -11.21
C ILE A 89 7.68 -12.39 -11.00
N TYR A 90 7.27 -11.26 -10.43
CA TYR A 90 8.15 -10.15 -10.10
C TYR A 90 8.30 -10.01 -8.60
N SER A 91 9.53 -10.04 -8.11
CA SER A 91 9.87 -9.77 -6.71
C SER A 91 10.28 -8.31 -6.53
N LEU A 92 9.83 -7.70 -5.44
CA LEU A 92 10.11 -6.32 -5.06
C LEU A 92 10.54 -6.25 -3.59
N LYS A 93 11.39 -5.28 -3.27
CA LYS A 93 11.62 -4.80 -1.91
C LYS A 93 10.76 -3.59 -1.65
N ILE A 94 10.14 -3.53 -0.48
CA ILE A 94 9.40 -2.37 0.02
C ILE A 94 10.00 -1.98 1.37
N ARG A 95 10.43 -0.73 1.50
CA ARG A 95 11.01 -0.19 2.73
C ARG A 95 10.10 0.87 3.33
N CYS A 96 9.49 0.53 4.45
CA CYS A 96 8.60 1.41 5.22
C CYS A 96 9.44 2.24 6.21
N GLY A 97 9.80 3.46 5.82
CA GLY A 97 10.57 4.39 6.66
C GLY A 97 9.85 4.81 7.94
N GLU A 98 10.54 5.59 8.79
CA GLU A 98 10.03 6.04 10.10
C GLU A 98 8.72 6.86 10.01
N ASN A 99 8.53 7.58 8.91
CA ASN A 99 7.36 8.42 8.67
C ASN A 99 6.24 7.70 7.90
N TYR A 100 6.40 6.41 7.58
CA TYR A 100 5.30 5.63 6.99
C TYR A 100 4.14 5.52 7.98
N PRO A 101 2.87 5.64 7.56
CA PRO A 101 2.37 5.86 6.19
C PRO A 101 2.10 7.34 5.84
N ASP A 102 2.58 8.31 6.61
CA ASP A 102 2.43 9.73 6.25
C ASP A 102 3.26 10.09 5.01
N THR A 103 4.41 9.45 4.85
CA THR A 103 5.20 9.44 3.63
C THR A 103 5.11 8.09 2.94
N PRO A 104 5.22 8.02 1.60
CA PRO A 104 5.24 6.76 0.88
C PRO A 104 6.46 5.91 1.28
N PRO A 105 6.36 4.58 1.19
CA PRO A 105 7.52 3.71 1.34
C PRO A 105 8.41 3.79 0.09
N GLU A 106 9.65 3.33 0.22
CA GLU A 106 10.54 3.13 -0.93
C GLU A 106 10.24 1.77 -1.55
N VAL A 107 10.14 1.70 -2.88
CA VAL A 107 9.85 0.45 -3.59
C VAL A 107 10.91 0.23 -4.66
N THR A 108 11.45 -0.98 -4.71
CA THR A 108 12.51 -1.37 -5.64
C THR A 108 12.20 -2.75 -6.20
N PHE A 109 12.19 -2.89 -7.52
CA PHE A 109 12.15 -4.20 -8.16
C PHE A 109 13.47 -4.94 -7.94
N ILE A 110 13.37 -6.20 -7.52
CA ILE A 110 14.47 -7.16 -7.58
C ILE A 110 14.52 -7.73 -9.00
N SER A 111 13.37 -8.24 -9.48
CA SER A 111 13.25 -8.79 -10.84
C SER A 111 13.33 -7.68 -11.88
N LYS A 112 14.13 -7.88 -12.93
CA LYS A 112 14.25 -6.93 -14.03
C LYS A 112 12.94 -6.78 -14.78
N VAL A 113 12.52 -5.53 -14.95
CA VAL A 113 11.29 -5.15 -15.64
C VAL A 113 11.50 -3.89 -16.47
N ASN A 114 11.01 -3.91 -17.70
CA ASN A 114 10.93 -2.72 -18.53
C ASN A 114 9.57 -2.05 -18.33
N LEU A 115 9.54 -1.01 -17.50
CA LEU A 115 8.33 -0.25 -17.17
C LEU A 115 8.70 1.23 -16.93
N PRO A 116 7.96 2.22 -17.46
CA PRO A 116 8.37 3.63 -17.40
C PRO A 116 8.50 4.24 -16.00
N CYS A 117 7.83 3.65 -15.01
CA CYS A 117 7.93 4.06 -13.61
C CYS A 117 9.13 3.44 -12.87
N VAL A 118 9.95 2.62 -13.52
CA VAL A 118 11.08 1.89 -12.91
C VAL A 118 12.40 2.39 -13.48
N ASP A 119 13.33 2.78 -12.62
CA ASP A 119 14.71 3.08 -13.00
C ASP A 119 15.41 1.79 -13.47
N GLN A 120 15.84 1.80 -14.73
CA GLN A 120 16.41 0.63 -15.40
C GLN A 120 17.83 0.27 -14.91
N ARG A 121 18.45 1.09 -14.04
CA ARG A 121 19.78 0.83 -13.47
C ARG A 121 19.73 0.11 -12.12
N ASN A 122 18.71 0.39 -11.32
CA ASN A 122 18.65 -0.07 -9.91
C ASN A 122 17.27 -0.61 -9.48
N GLY A 123 16.28 -0.62 -10.38
CA GLY A 123 14.94 -1.14 -10.09
C GLY A 123 14.06 -0.21 -9.24
N LYS A 124 14.52 0.98 -8.85
CA LYS A 124 13.75 1.89 -8.00
C LYS A 124 12.48 2.37 -8.71
N VAL A 125 11.35 2.29 -8.02
CA VAL A 125 10.05 2.73 -8.52
C VAL A 125 9.82 4.20 -8.18
N ASP A 126 9.47 4.98 -9.19
CA ASP A 126 8.99 6.34 -9.04
C ASP A 126 7.45 6.33 -8.95
N LEU A 127 6.95 6.38 -7.72
CA LEU A 127 5.50 6.36 -7.44
C LEU A 127 4.77 7.57 -8.03
N SER A 128 5.46 8.69 -8.30
CA SER A 128 4.84 9.87 -8.89
C SER A 128 4.34 9.63 -10.32
N LYS A 129 4.97 8.66 -11.03
CA LYS A 129 4.58 8.25 -12.38
C LYS A 129 3.38 7.30 -12.43
N LEU A 130 2.93 6.80 -11.28
CA LEU A 130 1.72 6.01 -11.16
C LEU A 130 0.53 6.95 -10.92
N PRO A 131 -0.45 7.07 -11.85
CA PRO A 131 -1.48 8.10 -11.77
C PRO A 131 -2.22 8.16 -10.42
N SER A 132 -2.59 7.00 -9.87
CA SER A 132 -3.34 6.90 -8.60
C SER A 132 -2.50 7.20 -7.36
N LEU A 133 -1.17 7.12 -7.46
CA LEU A 133 -0.23 7.32 -6.35
C LEU A 133 0.58 8.61 -6.47
N SER A 134 0.34 9.38 -7.54
CA SER A 134 1.01 10.66 -7.81
C SER A 134 0.91 11.65 -6.64
N GLN A 135 -0.21 11.60 -5.91
CA GLN A 135 -0.39 12.29 -4.64
C GLN A 135 -0.57 11.24 -3.54
N TRP A 136 0.52 10.90 -2.86
CA TRP A 136 0.48 9.97 -1.74
C TRP A 136 -0.52 10.43 -0.67
N LYS A 137 -1.31 9.47 -0.18
CA LYS A 137 -2.25 9.66 0.90
C LYS A 137 -2.03 8.59 1.95
N ARG A 138 -2.28 8.97 3.20
CA ARG A 138 -2.02 8.14 4.38
C ARG A 138 -2.87 6.87 4.46
N ASP A 139 -3.95 6.80 3.70
CA ASP A 139 -4.84 5.64 3.58
C ASP A 139 -4.29 4.57 2.63
N PHE A 140 -3.34 4.91 1.76
CA PHE A 140 -2.65 3.96 0.91
C PHE A 140 -1.80 2.97 1.72
N THR A 141 -1.60 1.79 1.14
CA THR A 141 -0.94 0.62 1.73
C THR A 141 0.09 0.04 0.77
N MET A 142 0.90 -0.91 1.24
CA MET A 142 1.75 -1.74 0.38
C MET A 142 0.93 -2.49 -0.67
N GLU A 143 -0.23 -3.03 -0.28
CA GLU A 143 -1.19 -3.64 -1.21
C GLU A 143 -1.61 -2.67 -2.32
N THR A 144 -1.98 -1.44 -1.96
CA THR A 144 -2.39 -0.42 -2.92
C THR A 144 -1.29 -0.18 -3.95
N ILE A 145 -0.03 -0.14 -3.50
CA ILE A 145 1.12 0.05 -4.38
C ILE A 145 1.26 -1.12 -5.36
N LEU A 146 1.24 -2.37 -4.87
CA LEU A 146 1.38 -3.55 -5.72
C LEU A 146 0.25 -3.66 -6.74
N ILE A 147 -0.99 -3.40 -6.33
CA ILE A 147 -2.16 -3.38 -7.21
C ILE A 147 -2.02 -2.32 -8.30
N GLU A 148 -1.61 -1.10 -7.95
CA GLU A 148 -1.47 -0.01 -8.93
C GLU A 148 -0.31 -0.24 -9.90
N ILE A 149 0.80 -0.82 -9.44
CA ILE A 149 1.90 -1.26 -10.31
C ILE A 149 1.40 -2.32 -11.29
N ARG A 150 0.68 -3.34 -10.81
CA ARG A 150 0.12 -4.39 -11.67
C ARG A 150 -0.88 -3.84 -12.68
N ARG A 151 -1.73 -2.89 -12.27
CA ARG A 151 -2.67 -2.18 -13.16
C ARG A 151 -1.92 -1.38 -14.23
N PHE A 152 -0.81 -0.75 -13.84
CA PHE A 152 0.05 -0.01 -14.77
C PHE A 152 0.68 -0.95 -15.81
N MET A 153 1.17 -2.13 -15.41
CA MET A 153 1.64 -3.17 -16.34
C MET A 153 0.56 -3.61 -17.35
N ALA A 154 -0.70 -3.73 -16.89
CA ALA A 154 -1.83 -4.16 -17.72
C ALA A 154 -2.33 -3.06 -18.68
N ALA A 155 -1.91 -1.80 -18.50
CA ALA A 155 -2.37 -0.70 -19.32
C ALA A 155 -2.00 -0.91 -20.80
N PRO A 156 -2.84 -0.47 -21.76
CA PRO A 156 -2.59 -0.68 -23.19
C PRO A 156 -1.22 -0.20 -23.68
N ALA A 157 -0.70 0.88 -23.09
CA ALA A 157 0.60 1.45 -23.41
C ALA A 157 1.80 0.63 -22.89
N HIS A 158 1.59 -0.26 -21.94
CA HIS A 158 2.67 -0.95 -21.22
C HIS A 158 2.64 -2.47 -21.40
N LYS A 159 1.45 -3.06 -21.60
CA LYS A 159 1.24 -4.51 -21.72
C LYS A 159 1.95 -5.19 -22.90
N LYS A 160 2.54 -4.41 -23.82
CA LYS A 160 3.28 -4.89 -25.01
C LYS A 160 4.76 -4.47 -25.03
N LEU A 161 5.26 -3.84 -23.97
CA LEU A 161 6.66 -3.38 -23.92
C LEU A 161 7.62 -4.58 -23.90
N PRO A 162 8.66 -4.61 -24.75
CA PRO A 162 9.65 -5.68 -24.73
C PRO A 162 10.26 -5.84 -23.34
N GLN A 163 10.29 -7.07 -22.83
CA GLN A 163 10.77 -7.35 -21.49
C GLN A 163 12.18 -7.98 -21.52
N PRO A 164 12.99 -7.75 -20.47
CA PRO A 164 14.22 -8.51 -20.24
C PRO A 164 13.91 -10.01 -20.10
N PRO A 165 14.91 -10.89 -20.32
CA PRO A 165 14.75 -12.31 -20.04
C PRO A 165 14.24 -12.58 -18.62
N GLU A 166 13.37 -13.56 -18.47
CA GLU A 166 12.88 -13.98 -17.16
C GLU A 166 14.01 -14.48 -16.24
N GLY A 167 13.85 -14.31 -14.94
CA GLY A 167 14.85 -14.67 -13.93
C GLY A 167 16.03 -13.69 -13.82
N THR A 168 16.08 -12.64 -14.64
CA THR A 168 17.10 -11.58 -14.49
C THR A 168 16.73 -10.61 -13.37
N ASN A 169 17.73 -10.14 -12.62
CA ASN A 169 17.57 -9.20 -11.51
C ASN A 169 18.36 -7.90 -11.76
N PHE A 170 17.97 -6.83 -11.07
CA PHE A 170 18.67 -5.54 -11.07
C PHE A 170 20.00 -5.60 -10.31
#